data_AF-A0A2E0R374-F1
#
_entry.id   AF-A0A2E0R374-F1
#
_cell.length_a   1.000
_cell.length_b   1.000
_cell.length_c   1.000
_cell.angle_alpha   90.00
_cell.angle_beta   90.00
_cell.angle_gamma   90.00
#
_symmetry.space_group_name_H-M   'P 1'
#
loop_
_entity.id
_entity.type
_entity.pdbx_description
1 polymer ?
#
loop_
_entity_poly.entity_id
_entity_poly.type
_entity_poly.pdbx_seq_one_letter_code
_entity_poly.pdbx_strand_id
1 'polypeptide(L)'
;MEKGAALAHIQDTEDRIINRFCSVKRRLERKMEWVSDDTPFDVLEDPIRSEIIFYEARGYYLFQEPWLEHQPVKQRYRVVLTFRPTESNR
;
A
#
# COMPACT_ATOMS: atom_id res chain seq x y z
N MET A 1 8.80 -1.18 40.58
CA MET A 1 9.39 -1.62 39.30
C MET A 1 10.76 -1.00 39.18
N GLU A 2 11.82 -1.80 39.07
CA GLU A 2 13.14 -1.27 38.74
C GLU A 2 13.10 -0.58 37.38
N LYS A 3 13.82 0.53 37.25
CA LYS A 3 13.76 1.43 36.09
C LYS A 3 14.05 0.70 34.75
N GLY A 4 14.88 -0.35 34.77
CA GLY A 4 15.18 -1.18 33.61
C GLY A 4 14.00 -2.04 33.12
N ALA A 5 13.19 -2.59 34.04
CA ALA A 5 12.03 -3.40 33.70
C ALA A 5 10.90 -2.55 33.06
N ALA A 6 10.76 -1.29 33.47
CA ALA A 6 9.81 -0.36 32.89
C ALA A 6 10.16 -0.01 31.43
N LEU A 7 11.44 0.28 31.15
CA LEU A 7 11.91 0.60 29.81
C LEU A 7 11.79 -0.59 28.84
N ALA A 8 12.11 -1.81 29.30
CA ALA A 8 11.95 -3.00 28.48
C ALA A 8 10.47 -3.24 28.10
N HIS A 9 9.54 -3.03 29.04
CA HIS A 9 8.12 -3.18 28.77
C HIS A 9 7.58 -2.13 27.78
N ILE A 10 8.08 -0.90 27.84
CA ILE A 10 7.75 0.15 26.88
C ILE A 10 8.23 -0.27 25.48
N GLN A 11 9.48 -0.72 25.36
CA GLN A 11 10.05 -1.16 24.09
C GLN A 11 9.25 -2.32 23.47
N ASP A 12 8.91 -3.36 24.26
CA ASP A 12 8.09 -4.48 23.79
C ASP A 12 6.70 -4.03 23.30
N THR A 13 6.13 -3.03 23.98
CA THR A 13 4.83 -2.47 23.61
C THR A 13 4.92 -1.68 22.31
N GLU A 14 5.95 -0.85 22.15
CA GLU A 14 6.21 -0.11 20.92
C GLU A 14 6.45 -1.07 19.74
N ASP A 15 7.26 -2.10 19.91
CA ASP A 15 7.52 -3.10 18.86
C ASP A 15 6.24 -3.83 18.46
N ARG A 16 5.36 -4.15 19.40
CA ARG A 16 4.04 -4.74 19.11
C ARG A 16 3.14 -3.78 18.35
N ILE A 17 3.14 -2.50 18.72
CA ILE A 17 2.36 -1.45 18.03
C ILE A 17 2.89 -1.26 16.61
N ILE A 18 4.21 -1.13 16.43
CA ILE A 18 4.85 -0.95 15.12
C ILE A 18 4.58 -2.17 14.24
N ASN A 19 4.76 -3.38 14.75
CA ASN A 19 4.45 -4.59 13.99
C ASN A 19 2.97 -4.70 13.63
N ARG A 20 2.08 -4.24 14.53
CA ARG A 20 0.64 -4.25 14.28
C ARG A 20 0.25 -3.20 13.25
N PHE A 21 0.60 -1.94 13.42
CA PHE A 21 0.04 -0.82 12.64
C PHE A 21 0.96 -0.30 11.55
N CYS A 22 2.27 -0.41 11.73
CA CYS A 22 3.26 0.23 10.86
C CYS A 22 4.02 -0.75 9.96
N SER A 23 3.89 -2.07 10.19
CA SER A 23 4.64 -3.09 9.47
C SER A 23 4.52 -2.95 7.95
N VAL A 24 5.67 -2.86 7.28
CA VAL A 24 5.80 -2.82 5.82
C VAL A 24 5.25 -4.10 5.18
N LYS A 25 5.31 -5.23 5.90
CA LYS A 25 4.76 -6.53 5.44
C LYS A 25 3.24 -6.51 5.25
N ARG A 26 2.54 -5.51 5.82
CA ARG A 26 1.09 -5.33 5.64
C ARG A 26 0.74 -4.51 4.39
N ARG A 27 1.72 -4.01 3.63
CA ARG A 27 1.48 -3.30 2.38
C ARG A 27 1.30 -4.31 1.25
N LEU A 28 0.22 -4.17 0.50
CA LEU A 28 -0.05 -4.92 -0.71
C LEU A 28 0.10 -3.99 -1.91
N GLU A 29 1.03 -4.30 -2.81
CA GLU A 29 1.16 -3.57 -4.07
C GLU A 29 0.33 -4.24 -5.17
N ARG A 30 -0.61 -3.50 -5.73
CA ARG A 30 -1.29 -3.86 -6.97
C ARG A 30 -0.65 -3.08 -8.11
N LYS A 31 0.07 -3.81 -8.96
CA LYS A 31 0.67 -3.29 -10.19
C LYS A 31 -0.32 -3.49 -11.33
N MET A 32 -0.75 -2.39 -11.93
CA MET A 32 -1.61 -2.40 -13.10
C MET A 32 -0.83 -2.86 -14.34
N GLU A 33 -1.53 -3.03 -15.45
CA GLU A 33 -0.91 -3.39 -16.73
C GLU A 33 0.01 -2.28 -17.24
N TRP A 34 1.01 -2.68 -18.03
CA TRP A 34 1.89 -1.73 -18.70
C TRP A 34 1.15 -1.08 -19.86
N VAL A 35 1.21 0.25 -19.94
CA VAL A 35 0.65 1.05 -21.03
C VAL A 35 1.73 1.93 -21.65
N SER A 36 1.52 2.33 -22.89
CA SER A 36 2.44 3.21 -23.61
C SER A 36 2.55 4.58 -22.93
N ASP A 37 3.72 5.23 -23.00
CA ASP A 37 3.96 6.52 -22.35
C ASP A 37 3.19 7.72 -22.94
N ASP A 38 2.61 7.54 -24.12
CA ASP A 38 1.67 8.45 -24.76
C ASP A 38 0.19 8.19 -24.40
N THR A 39 -0.09 7.16 -23.59
CA THR A 39 -1.47 6.81 -23.20
C THR A 39 -2.07 7.93 -22.35
N PRO A 40 -3.21 8.52 -22.77
CA PRO A 40 -3.89 9.56 -22.00
C PRO A 40 -4.38 9.03 -20.64
N PHE A 41 -4.28 9.87 -19.62
CA PHE A 41 -4.68 9.50 -18.26
C PHE A 41 -6.17 9.12 -18.15
N ASP A 42 -7.03 9.80 -18.91
CA ASP A 42 -8.49 9.56 -18.93
C ASP A 42 -8.85 8.10 -19.22
N VAL A 43 -8.01 7.39 -19.99
CA VAL A 43 -8.21 5.97 -20.32
C VAL A 43 -7.94 5.05 -19.11
N LEU A 44 -7.16 5.52 -18.14
CA LEU A 44 -6.75 4.76 -16.96
C LEU A 44 -7.66 4.99 -15.75
N GLU A 45 -8.47 6.04 -15.73
CA GLU A 45 -9.27 6.41 -14.56
C GLU A 45 -10.21 5.28 -14.10
N ASP A 46 -11.00 4.73 -15.04
CA ASP A 46 -11.95 3.67 -14.74
C ASP A 46 -11.27 2.36 -14.30
N PRO A 47 -10.21 1.88 -14.97
CA PRO A 47 -9.40 0.76 -14.48
C PRO A 47 -8.83 0.97 -13.08
N ILE A 48 -8.26 2.15 -12.79
CA ILE A 48 -7.69 2.48 -11.47
C ILE A 48 -8.79 2.41 -10.42
N ARG A 49 -9.92 3.08 -10.68
CA ARG A 49 -11.06 3.13 -9.76
C ARG A 49 -11.63 1.74 -9.48
N SER A 50 -11.73 0.90 -10.52
CA SER A 50 -12.25 -0.46 -10.39
C SER A 50 -11.37 -1.33 -9.49
N GLU A 51 -10.05 -1.22 -9.63
CA GLU A 51 -9.10 -1.92 -8.75
C GLU A 51 -9.20 -1.42 -7.30
N ILE A 52 -9.30 -0.10 -7.08
CA ILE A 52 -9.49 0.47 -5.73
C ILE A 52 -10.74 -0.11 -5.07
N ILE A 53 -11.88 -0.04 -5.74
CA ILE A 53 -13.16 -0.55 -5.21
C ILE A 53 -13.08 -2.06 -4.93
N PHE A 54 -12.44 -2.82 -5.81
CA PHE A 54 -12.25 -4.27 -5.63
C PHE A 54 -11.51 -4.61 -4.33
N TYR A 55 -10.46 -3.85 -4.00
CA TYR A 55 -9.68 -4.04 -2.78
C TYR A 55 -10.40 -3.51 -1.55
N GLU A 56 -11.09 -2.37 -1.66
CA GLU A 56 -11.90 -1.81 -0.57
C GLU A 56 -13.02 -2.74 -0.14
N ALA A 57 -13.73 -3.34 -1.10
CA ALA A 57 -14.76 -4.35 -0.82
C ALA A 57 -14.22 -5.59 -0.09
N ARG A 58 -12.92 -5.85 -0.18
CA ARG A 58 -12.22 -6.94 0.52
C ARG A 58 -11.62 -6.49 1.84
N GLY A 59 -11.91 -5.28 2.31
CA GLY A 59 -11.40 -4.76 3.57
C GLY A 59 -9.94 -4.33 3.50
N TYR A 60 -9.49 -3.82 2.35
CA TYR A 60 -8.27 -3.03 2.24
C TYR A 60 -8.62 -1.54 2.13
N TYR A 61 -7.65 -0.66 2.34
CA TYR A 61 -7.78 0.76 2.02
C TYR A 61 -6.54 1.23 1.27
N LEU A 62 -6.70 2.22 0.39
CA LEU A 62 -5.58 2.83 -0.32
C LEU A 62 -4.69 3.58 0.69
N PHE A 63 -3.44 3.13 0.83
CA PHE A 63 -2.56 3.58 1.91
C PHE A 63 -1.78 4.86 1.57
N GLN A 64 -1.45 5.04 0.30
CA GLN A 64 -0.67 6.18 -0.20
C GLN A 64 -1.15 6.56 -1.59
N GLU A 65 -0.75 7.74 -2.03
CA GLU A 65 -1.02 8.21 -3.39
C GLU A 65 -0.52 7.19 -4.42
N PRO A 66 -1.32 6.90 -5.47
CA PRO A 66 -0.87 6.11 -6.61
C PRO A 66 0.40 6.69 -7.21
N TRP A 67 1.34 5.83 -7.59
CA TRP A 67 2.59 6.27 -8.22
C TRP A 67 2.84 5.50 -9.51
N LEU A 68 3.66 6.08 -10.38
CA LEU A 68 3.96 5.53 -11.69
C LEU A 68 5.30 4.81 -11.69
N GLU A 69 5.30 3.55 -12.12
CA GLU A 69 6.52 2.84 -12.45
C GLU A 69 6.81 3.05 -13.94
N HIS A 70 7.92 3.71 -14.26
CA HIS A 70 8.31 4.01 -15.63
C HIS A 70 9.37 3.03 -16.15
N GLN A 71 9.25 2.65 -17.41
CA GLN A 71 10.28 1.92 -18.17
C GLN A 71 10.66 2.72 -19.42
N PRO A 72 11.61 3.67 -19.31
CA PRO A 72 11.95 4.59 -20.40
C PRO A 72 12.42 3.87 -21.67
N VAL A 73 13.23 2.82 -21.53
CA VAL A 73 13.75 2.02 -22.66
C VAL A 73 12.63 1.38 -23.49
N LYS A 74 11.50 1.07 -22.86
CA LYS A 74 10.35 0.42 -23.50
C LYS A 74 9.18 1.39 -23.73
N GLN A 75 9.38 2.69 -23.50
CA GLN A 75 8.39 3.76 -23.66
C GLN A 75 7.02 3.41 -23.06
N ARG A 76 7.05 2.93 -21.81
CA ARG A 76 5.83 2.49 -21.12
C ARG A 76 5.88 2.79 -19.64
N TYR A 77 4.70 2.94 -19.04
CA TYR A 77 4.53 3.08 -17.60
C TYR A 77 3.41 2.16 -17.11
N ARG A 78 3.32 2.00 -15.79
CA ARG A 78 2.14 1.43 -15.14
C ARG A 78 1.86 2.17 -13.84
N VAL A 79 0.60 2.17 -13.45
CA VAL A 79 0.17 2.67 -12.14
C VAL A 79 0.39 1.58 -11.10
N VAL A 80 0.92 1.97 -9.95
CA VAL A 80 1.06 1.11 -8.79
C VAL A 80 0.21 1.66 -7.66
N LEU A 81 -0.72 0.82 -7.20
CA LEU A 81 -1.58 1.09 -6.06
C LEU A 81 -1.02 0.35 -4.86
N THR A 82 -1.01 1.00 -3.70
CA THR A 82 -0.52 0.39 -2.47
C THR A 82 -1.62 0.40 -1.44
N PHE A 83 -2.02 -0.80 -1.03
CA PHE A 83 -3.10 -1.04 -0.09
C PHE A 83 -2.58 -1.47 1.28
N ARG A 84 -3.39 -1.25 2.30
CA ARG A 84 -3.23 -1.89 3.62
C ARG A 84 -4.54 -2.55 4.04
N PRO A 85 -4.49 -3.70 4.72
CA PRO A 85 -5.69 -4.31 5.28
C PRO A 85 -6.24 -3.42 6.39
N THR A 86 -7.56 -3.23 6.37
CA THR A 86 -8.32 -2.65 7.47
C THR A 86 -8.21 -3.54 8.72
N GLU A 87 -8.60 -3.02 9.88
CA GLU A 87 -8.57 -3.82 11.10
C GLU A 87 -9.51 -5.03 11.07
N SER A 88 -10.59 -4.94 10.29
CA SER A 88 -11.63 -5.96 10.16
C SER A 88 -11.24 -7.12 9.23
N ASN A 89 -10.25 -6.92 8.37
CA ASN A 89 -9.79 -7.91 7.39
C ASN A 89 -8.42 -8.47 7.82
N ARG A 90 -8.46 -9.38 8.79
CA ARG A 90 -7.30 -9.90 9.51
C ARG A 90 -7.05 -11.37 9.19
#